data_AF-A0A8H7AN05-F1
#
_entry.id   AF-A0A8H7AN05-F1
#
_cell.length_a   1.000
_cell.length_b   1.000
_cell.length_c   1.000
_cell.angle_alpha   90.00
_cell.angle_beta   90.00
_cell.angle_gamma   90.00
#
_symmetry.space_group_name_H-M   'P 1'
#
loop_
_entity.id
_entity.type
_entity.pdbx_description
1 polymer ?
#
loop_
_entity_poly.entity_id
_entity_poly.type
_entity_poly.pdbx_seq_one_letter_code
_entity_poly.pdbx_strand_id
1 'polypeptide(L)'
;MLLLNSKGLSNGDGACKEKDTLSTHGGLGIPCRIQRFTWWDVTAVAGASIACILAVVAVLARATAMLLGQTYQLVVLGLMLSIMGLSTQRQIQKLILLYEVRFGASTLQNFDAIIRNDHFASVMSWQPRLILWFLLLLPLGLSVSYKTFSGGSTERIVRASDTDFCATAAPGYQLIGNGLSLLVTVYLPFWMKPALGRTFGFNLYVADNTTAAILDAPCPTDLTQLQSSLQDDQSLIIVAKVNATVTESISPSSLERNDPAYWDSVQESYNEGALHNEADVNGVNAGIWAGQAQGYNWTLIYLSRWNVTQNQTFESQAERFVTTRRTCIGTWNITRTTASLINVANLQTRDEVEQNQSVIQKNQLSIGTMFFQFLLEFDWTSRKTWNQPLPDSSILHPEFTPAINTRSALVAAMLWARIVSHDGPERPVEESHRYSLTYRKKSSDITTIKQVTTLRRSPWLIMVLIIHPILTILAVLAKAMLYRTPISDGFGLISLLAAIGGNGVEMLRGASLSGESTKEIRVRFTAHNGRCEPGYERLKLELGSHEKSDKLDARKRYG
;
A
#
# COMPACT_ATOMS: atom_id res chain seq x y z
N MET A 1 -31.67 -13.79 23.65
CA MET A 1 -32.91 -14.27 24.31
C MET A 1 -34.05 -14.08 23.32
N LEU A 2 -34.23 -15.03 22.41
CA LEU A 2 -35.38 -15.12 21.49
C LEU A 2 -35.43 -16.58 21.01
N LEU A 3 -36.50 -17.26 21.43
CA LEU A 3 -36.85 -18.65 21.15
C LEU A 3 -37.38 -18.77 19.72
N LEU A 4 -36.75 -19.61 18.88
CA LEU A 4 -37.37 -20.16 17.67
C LEU A 4 -36.95 -21.62 17.45
N ASN A 5 -37.71 -22.51 18.10
CA ASN A 5 -38.45 -23.60 17.45
C ASN A 5 -37.80 -24.28 16.22
N SER A 6 -36.98 -25.33 16.43
CA SER A 6 -36.59 -26.26 15.37
C SER A 6 -37.54 -27.46 15.33
N LYS A 7 -38.49 -27.42 14.39
CA LYS A 7 -39.23 -28.61 13.96
C LYS A 7 -38.31 -29.52 13.14
N GLY A 8 -38.43 -30.81 13.44
CA GLY A 8 -37.91 -32.00 12.77
C GLY A 8 -37.18 -31.85 11.42
N LEU A 9 -35.91 -32.24 11.45
CA LEU A 9 -35.25 -32.90 10.33
C LEU A 9 -34.73 -34.24 10.86
N SER A 10 -35.62 -35.23 10.78
CA SER A 10 -35.26 -36.64 10.73
C SER A 10 -34.30 -36.84 9.57
N ASN A 11 -33.03 -37.07 9.86
CA ASN A 11 -32.10 -37.65 8.91
C ASN A 11 -31.68 -39.00 9.48
N GLY A 12 -32.14 -40.04 8.78
CA GLY A 12 -31.96 -41.42 9.16
C GLY A 12 -30.48 -41.77 9.26
N ASP A 13 -30.07 -42.06 10.49
CA ASP A 13 -29.00 -43.00 10.76
C ASP A 13 -29.40 -44.34 10.14
N GLY A 14 -28.91 -44.57 8.92
CA GLY A 14 -28.84 -45.88 8.30
C GLY A 14 -27.79 -46.72 9.02
N ALA A 15 -28.02 -47.01 10.30
CA ALA A 15 -27.34 -48.09 11.00
C ALA A 15 -27.64 -49.37 10.23
N CYS A 16 -26.61 -49.93 9.59
CA CYS A 16 -26.66 -51.30 9.08
C CYS A 16 -26.99 -52.22 10.24
N LYS A 17 -28.25 -52.69 10.28
CA LYS A 17 -28.63 -53.81 11.11
C LYS A 17 -27.78 -55.00 10.70
N GLU A 18 -26.94 -55.40 11.64
CA GLU A 18 -26.24 -56.67 11.70
C GLU A 18 -27.28 -57.80 11.62
N LYS A 19 -27.23 -58.55 10.53
CA LYS A 19 -27.81 -59.88 10.46
C LYS A 19 -26.67 -60.85 10.17
N ASP A 20 -26.25 -61.53 11.23
CA ASP A 20 -25.42 -62.71 11.17
C ASP A 20 -26.02 -63.74 10.23
N THR A 21 -25.32 -64.02 9.13
CA THR A 21 -25.26 -65.37 8.56
C THR A 21 -23.83 -65.63 8.09
N LEU A 22 -23.12 -66.35 8.93
CA LEU A 22 -21.85 -67.00 8.66
C LEU A 22 -21.97 -67.83 7.37
N SER A 23 -21.34 -67.37 6.28
CA SER A 23 -21.15 -68.18 5.07
C SER A 23 -19.68 -68.29 4.72
N THR A 24 -19.29 -69.53 4.50
CA THR A 24 -17.97 -70.11 4.32
C THR A 24 -17.30 -69.62 3.03
N HIS A 25 -16.58 -68.50 3.12
CA HIS A 25 -15.25 -68.21 2.56
C HIS A 25 -14.92 -66.72 2.76
N GLY A 26 -14.66 -66.37 4.02
CA GLY A 26 -13.63 -65.45 4.52
C GLY A 26 -13.34 -64.13 3.80
N GLY A 27 -14.30 -63.21 3.72
CA GLY A 27 -14.02 -61.79 3.50
C GLY A 27 -14.41 -60.96 4.72
N LEU A 28 -13.45 -60.34 5.41
CA LEU A 28 -13.68 -59.48 6.59
C LEU A 28 -14.11 -58.04 6.25
N GLY A 29 -14.31 -57.72 4.97
CA GLY A 29 -14.62 -56.36 4.51
C GLY A 29 -16.10 -56.01 4.66
N ILE A 30 -16.38 -54.75 5.05
CA ILE A 30 -17.74 -54.21 5.12
C ILE A 30 -18.13 -53.69 3.72
N PRO A 31 -19.20 -54.22 3.08
CA PRO A 31 -19.66 -53.70 1.80
C PRO A 31 -20.19 -52.26 1.98
N CYS A 32 -19.80 -51.35 1.09
CA CYS A 32 -20.24 -49.96 1.14
C CYS A 32 -21.02 -49.58 -0.13
N ARG A 33 -22.09 -48.80 0.04
CA ARG A 33 -22.84 -48.22 -1.06
C ARG A 33 -22.14 -46.96 -1.57
N ILE A 34 -21.92 -46.89 -2.88
CA ILE A 34 -21.34 -45.72 -3.54
C ILE A 34 -22.38 -44.59 -3.54
N GLN A 35 -22.03 -43.43 -3.00
CA GLN A 35 -22.85 -42.22 -3.00
C GLN A 35 -22.31 -41.24 -4.05
N ARG A 36 -23.21 -40.48 -4.70
CA ARG A 36 -22.80 -39.46 -5.70
C ARG A 36 -22.10 -38.27 -5.06
N PHE A 37 -22.54 -37.90 -3.85
CA PHE A 37 -21.94 -36.83 -3.06
C PHE A 37 -21.67 -37.38 -1.68
N THR A 38 -20.44 -37.19 -1.21
CA THR A 38 -20.05 -37.54 0.15
C THR A 38 -20.09 -36.29 1.03
N TRP A 39 -20.27 -36.47 2.34
CA TRP A 39 -20.19 -35.35 3.28
C TRP A 39 -18.84 -34.61 3.20
N TRP A 40 -17.76 -35.32 2.86
CA TRP A 40 -16.43 -34.74 2.63
C TRP A 40 -16.38 -33.80 1.41
N ASP A 41 -17.24 -34.01 0.43
CA ASP A 41 -17.34 -33.15 -0.76
C ASP A 41 -18.10 -31.87 -0.45
N VAL A 42 -19.20 -32.01 0.28
CA VAL A 42 -19.99 -30.86 0.76
C VAL A 42 -19.14 -29.98 1.66
N THR A 43 -18.42 -30.58 2.61
CA THR A 43 -17.54 -29.83 3.53
C THR A 43 -16.35 -29.19 2.83
N ALA A 44 -15.74 -29.83 1.82
CA ALA A 44 -14.66 -29.22 1.05
C ALA A 44 -15.14 -28.00 0.24
N VAL A 45 -16.30 -28.11 -0.44
CA VAL A 45 -16.87 -26.99 -1.19
C VAL A 45 -17.30 -25.86 -0.25
N ALA A 46 -17.96 -26.18 0.85
CA ALA A 46 -18.37 -25.18 1.84
C ALA A 46 -17.15 -24.49 2.47
N GLY A 47 -16.14 -25.25 2.90
CA GLY A 47 -14.91 -24.73 3.49
C GLY A 47 -14.14 -23.82 2.52
N ALA A 48 -13.98 -24.24 1.25
CA ALA A 48 -13.35 -23.40 0.24
C ALA A 48 -14.15 -22.12 -0.06
N SER A 49 -15.47 -22.22 -0.14
CA SER A 49 -16.35 -21.08 -0.41
C SER A 49 -16.36 -20.06 0.73
N ILE A 50 -16.46 -20.53 1.98
CA ILE A 50 -16.42 -19.67 3.17
C ILE A 50 -15.06 -18.98 3.28
N ALA A 51 -13.95 -19.71 3.09
CA ALA A 51 -12.61 -19.14 3.12
C ALA A 51 -12.43 -18.08 2.02
N CYS A 52 -12.96 -18.31 0.82
CA CYS A 52 -12.95 -17.32 -0.26
C CYS A 52 -13.74 -16.06 0.11
N ILE A 53 -14.95 -16.21 0.68
CA ILE A 53 -15.77 -15.07 1.11
C ILE A 53 -15.03 -14.25 2.18
N LEU A 54 -14.44 -14.92 3.18
CA LEU A 54 -13.68 -14.25 4.23
C LEU A 54 -12.45 -13.52 3.68
N ALA A 55 -11.73 -14.12 2.73
CA ALA A 55 -10.61 -13.49 2.04
C ALA A 55 -11.04 -12.23 1.26
N VAL A 56 -12.16 -12.32 0.53
CA VAL A 56 -12.73 -11.18 -0.21
C VAL A 56 -13.18 -10.08 0.75
N VAL A 57 -13.84 -10.41 1.86
CA VAL A 57 -14.26 -9.45 2.88
C VAL A 57 -13.05 -8.78 3.55
N ALA A 58 -11.98 -9.51 3.84
CA ALA A 58 -10.77 -8.95 4.44
C ALA A 58 -10.12 -7.84 3.58
N VAL A 59 -10.28 -7.90 2.26
CA VAL A 59 -9.68 -6.93 1.32
C VAL A 59 -10.66 -5.85 0.85
N LEU A 60 -11.87 -6.24 0.47
CA LEU A 60 -12.82 -5.33 -0.18
C LEU A 60 -13.65 -4.51 0.81
N ALA A 61 -14.03 -5.08 1.96
CA ALA A 61 -14.80 -4.32 2.92
C ALA A 61 -13.90 -3.27 3.61
N ARG A 62 -14.27 -2.00 3.49
CA ARG A 62 -13.41 -0.88 3.94
C ARG A 62 -13.10 -0.95 5.43
N ALA A 63 -14.09 -1.30 6.26
CA ALA A 63 -13.96 -1.36 7.71
C ALA A 63 -12.98 -2.46 8.14
N THR A 64 -13.08 -3.66 7.57
CA THR A 64 -12.17 -4.78 7.84
C THR A 64 -10.79 -4.49 7.28
N ALA A 65 -10.69 -3.95 6.07
CA ALA A 65 -9.42 -3.59 5.46
C ALA A 65 -8.63 -2.58 6.31
N MET A 66 -9.29 -1.56 6.85
CA MET A 66 -8.65 -0.60 7.75
C MET A 66 -8.28 -1.20 9.12
N LEU A 67 -9.08 -2.14 9.63
CA LEU A 67 -8.80 -2.78 10.92
C LEU A 67 -7.61 -3.75 10.82
N LEU A 68 -7.48 -4.45 9.69
CA LEU A 68 -6.37 -5.37 9.46
C LEU A 68 -5.11 -4.66 8.96
N GLY A 69 -5.21 -3.57 8.18
CA GLY A 69 -4.04 -3.00 7.50
C GLY A 69 -3.38 -3.99 6.53
N GLN A 70 -2.30 -3.58 5.86
CA GLN A 70 -1.67 -4.42 4.83
C GLN A 70 -1.08 -5.72 5.42
N THR A 71 -0.41 -5.64 6.58
CA THR A 71 0.31 -6.77 7.17
C THR A 71 -0.63 -7.90 7.56
N TYR A 72 -1.69 -7.60 8.32
CA TYR A 72 -2.63 -8.65 8.74
C TYR A 72 -3.53 -9.12 7.60
N GLN A 73 -3.81 -8.29 6.60
CA GLN A 73 -4.47 -8.75 5.37
C GLN A 73 -3.66 -9.84 4.66
N LEU A 74 -2.34 -9.66 4.52
CA LEU A 74 -1.48 -10.68 3.89
C LEU A 74 -1.46 -12.00 4.66
N VAL A 75 -1.50 -11.95 5.99
CA VAL A 75 -1.56 -13.14 6.86
C VAL A 75 -2.91 -13.86 6.70
N VAL A 76 -4.02 -13.12 6.78
CA VAL A 76 -5.36 -13.69 6.62
C VAL A 76 -5.53 -14.30 5.23
N LEU A 77 -5.08 -13.62 4.18
CA LEU A 77 -5.12 -14.16 2.82
C LEU A 77 -4.29 -15.44 2.68
N GLY A 78 -3.08 -15.47 3.23
CA GLY A 78 -2.24 -16.67 3.21
C GLY A 78 -2.90 -17.85 3.93
N LEU A 79 -3.54 -17.61 5.07
CA LEU A 79 -4.30 -18.62 5.81
C LEU A 79 -5.51 -19.13 5.00
N MET A 80 -6.32 -18.22 4.44
CA MET A 80 -7.50 -18.60 3.65
C MET A 80 -7.11 -19.36 2.39
N LEU A 81 -6.06 -18.95 1.67
CA LEU A 81 -5.51 -19.67 0.52
C LEU A 81 -5.02 -21.08 0.90
N SER A 82 -4.41 -21.23 2.07
CA SER A 82 -3.98 -22.55 2.56
C SER A 82 -5.16 -23.49 2.83
N ILE A 83 -6.23 -23.00 3.46
CA ILE A 83 -7.47 -23.78 3.71
C ILE A 83 -8.14 -24.18 2.40
N MET A 84 -8.21 -23.24 1.44
CA MET A 84 -8.74 -23.49 0.10
C MET A 84 -7.88 -24.50 -0.67
N GLY A 85 -6.56 -24.42 -0.56
CA GLY A 85 -5.60 -25.34 -1.16
C GLY A 85 -5.77 -26.78 -0.66
N LEU A 86 -5.87 -26.98 0.66
CA LEU A 86 -6.11 -28.30 1.26
C LEU A 86 -7.42 -28.94 0.77
N SER A 87 -8.49 -28.14 0.72
CA SER A 87 -9.79 -28.58 0.19
C SER A 87 -9.69 -28.99 -1.28
N THR A 88 -9.01 -28.17 -2.09
CA THR A 88 -8.83 -28.42 -3.53
C THR A 88 -7.99 -29.68 -3.78
N GLN A 89 -6.86 -29.82 -3.10
CA GLN A 89 -5.90 -30.91 -3.28
C GLN A 89 -6.56 -32.26 -3.00
N ARG A 90 -7.28 -32.39 -1.87
CA ARG A 90 -8.00 -33.62 -1.52
C ARG A 90 -9.02 -34.02 -2.58
N GLN A 91 -9.75 -33.04 -3.13
CA GLN A 91 -10.80 -33.30 -4.12
C GLN A 91 -10.22 -33.68 -5.49
N ILE A 92 -9.14 -33.04 -5.91
CA ILE A 92 -8.46 -33.34 -7.17
C ILE A 92 -7.75 -34.70 -7.10
N GLN A 93 -7.05 -35.04 -6.01
CA GLN A 93 -6.43 -36.35 -5.85
C GLN A 93 -7.44 -37.49 -6.01
N LYS A 94 -8.60 -37.38 -5.35
CA LYS A 94 -9.71 -38.34 -5.52
C LYS A 94 -10.22 -38.39 -6.96
N LEU A 95 -10.37 -37.23 -7.61
CA LEU A 95 -10.80 -37.18 -9.01
C LEU A 95 -9.83 -37.93 -9.92
N ILE A 96 -8.52 -37.76 -9.74
CA ILE A 96 -7.51 -38.45 -10.54
C ILE A 96 -7.60 -39.96 -10.30
N LEU A 97 -7.81 -40.43 -9.05
CA LEU A 97 -8.01 -41.85 -8.76
C LEU A 97 -9.21 -42.44 -9.51
N LEU A 98 -10.34 -41.74 -9.53
CA LEU A 98 -11.53 -42.18 -10.27
C LEU A 98 -11.30 -42.18 -11.78
N TYR A 99 -10.60 -41.16 -12.28
CA TYR A 99 -10.24 -41.06 -13.69
C TYR A 99 -9.34 -42.23 -14.11
N GLU A 100 -8.33 -42.53 -13.31
CA GLU A 100 -7.36 -43.60 -13.56
C GLU A 100 -8.03 -44.98 -13.61
N VAL A 101 -9.03 -45.23 -12.75
CA VAL A 101 -9.80 -46.49 -12.77
C VAL A 101 -10.72 -46.58 -13.99
N ARG A 102 -11.32 -45.46 -14.43
CA ARG A 102 -12.31 -45.50 -15.52
C ARG A 102 -11.68 -45.54 -16.91
N PHE A 103 -10.65 -44.72 -17.10
CA PHE A 103 -10.11 -44.40 -18.42
C PHE A 103 -8.60 -44.63 -18.53
N GLY A 104 -7.89 -44.64 -17.41
CA GLY A 104 -6.44 -44.80 -17.39
C GLY A 104 -5.98 -46.22 -17.71
N ALA A 105 -4.73 -46.35 -18.16
CA ALA A 105 -4.00 -47.61 -18.10
C ALA A 105 -3.61 -47.84 -16.64
N SER A 106 -4.58 -48.19 -15.81
CA SER A 106 -4.46 -48.12 -14.34
C SER A 106 -3.26 -48.93 -13.87
N THR A 107 -2.28 -48.28 -13.24
CA THR A 107 -1.10 -48.97 -12.71
C THR A 107 -0.98 -48.80 -11.21
N LEU A 108 -0.40 -49.80 -10.56
CA LEU A 108 -0.21 -49.81 -9.12
C LEU A 108 0.61 -48.58 -8.68
N GLN A 109 1.61 -48.22 -9.48
CA GLN A 109 2.48 -47.07 -9.23
C GLN A 109 1.74 -45.74 -9.35
N ASN A 110 0.82 -45.60 -10.32
CA ASN A 110 -0.01 -44.40 -10.41
C ASN A 110 -0.91 -44.27 -9.17
N PHE A 111 -1.53 -45.38 -8.72
CA PHE A 111 -2.35 -45.36 -7.50
C PHE A 111 -1.54 -45.01 -6.25
N ASP A 112 -0.38 -45.65 -6.06
CA ASP A 112 0.49 -45.37 -4.91
C ASP A 112 0.95 -43.92 -4.90
N ALA A 113 1.42 -43.41 -6.03
CA ALA A 113 1.88 -42.02 -6.17
C ALA A 113 0.76 -41.01 -5.91
N ILE A 114 -0.46 -41.23 -6.43
CA ILE A 114 -1.59 -40.32 -6.19
C ILE A 114 -2.04 -40.37 -4.72
N ILE A 115 -2.14 -41.56 -4.12
CA ILE A 115 -2.57 -41.73 -2.72
C ILE A 115 -1.56 -41.13 -1.75
N ARG A 116 -0.26 -41.33 -2.00
CA ARG A 116 0.83 -40.79 -1.17
C ARG A 116 1.16 -39.34 -1.49
N ASN A 117 0.59 -38.79 -2.56
CA ASN A 117 0.97 -37.47 -3.10
C ASN A 117 2.47 -37.39 -3.42
N ASP A 118 3.03 -38.46 -4.00
CA ASP A 118 4.43 -38.53 -4.38
C ASP A 118 4.64 -37.97 -5.79
N HIS A 119 5.40 -36.89 -5.89
CA HIS A 119 5.67 -36.16 -7.13
C HIS A 119 6.83 -36.76 -7.93
N PHE A 120 7.64 -37.60 -7.30
CA PHE A 120 8.91 -38.11 -7.83
C PHE A 120 8.92 -39.62 -8.05
N ALA A 121 7.76 -40.29 -7.94
CA ALA A 121 7.64 -41.71 -8.18
C ALA A 121 8.27 -42.13 -9.53
N SER A 122 9.20 -43.09 -9.47
CA SER A 122 10.11 -43.46 -10.57
C SER A 122 9.40 -44.06 -11.79
N VAL A 123 8.33 -44.84 -11.58
CA VAL A 123 7.61 -45.59 -12.63
C VAL A 123 6.13 -45.14 -12.73
N MET A 124 5.91 -43.82 -12.75
CA MET A 124 4.59 -43.20 -12.86
C MET A 124 4.33 -42.66 -14.27
N SER A 125 3.10 -42.78 -14.74
CA SER A 125 2.68 -42.18 -16.01
C SER A 125 2.72 -40.65 -15.96
N TRP A 126 2.95 -40.00 -17.10
CA TRP A 126 3.19 -38.55 -17.16
C TRP A 126 1.96 -37.70 -16.80
N GLN A 127 0.74 -38.19 -17.08
CA GLN A 127 -0.51 -37.44 -16.87
C GLN A 127 -0.75 -37.11 -15.38
N PRO A 128 -0.87 -38.11 -14.47
CA PRO A 128 -1.07 -37.83 -13.06
C PRO A 128 0.16 -37.12 -12.46
N ARG A 129 1.37 -37.37 -12.99
CA ARG A 129 2.58 -36.63 -12.59
C ARG A 129 2.43 -35.13 -12.84
N LEU A 130 2.02 -34.72 -14.04
CA LEU A 130 1.79 -33.30 -14.35
C LEU A 130 0.71 -32.68 -13.45
N ILE A 131 -0.37 -33.41 -13.15
CA ILE A 131 -1.42 -32.89 -12.28
C ILE A 131 -0.92 -32.73 -10.84
N LEU A 132 -0.14 -33.69 -10.32
CA LEU A 132 0.49 -33.55 -8.99
C LEU A 132 1.47 -32.38 -8.95
N TRP A 133 2.30 -32.20 -9.98
CA TRP A 133 3.18 -31.03 -10.11
C TRP A 133 2.39 -29.72 -10.15
N PHE A 134 1.29 -29.68 -10.89
CA PHE A 134 0.41 -28.51 -10.91
C PHE A 134 -0.20 -28.24 -9.53
N LEU A 135 -0.68 -29.26 -8.82
CA LEU A 135 -1.19 -29.15 -7.46
C LEU A 135 -0.14 -28.66 -6.45
N LEU A 136 1.12 -29.02 -6.65
CA LEU A 136 2.25 -28.55 -5.85
C LEU A 136 2.60 -27.08 -6.15
N LEU A 137 2.66 -26.72 -7.43
CA LEU A 137 3.05 -25.39 -7.89
C LEU A 137 1.95 -24.35 -7.70
N LEU A 138 0.68 -24.75 -7.75
CA LEU A 138 -0.46 -23.84 -7.68
C LEU A 138 -0.49 -23.04 -6.35
N PRO A 139 -0.42 -23.65 -5.15
CA PRO A 139 -0.36 -22.90 -3.89
C PRO A 139 0.84 -21.95 -3.81
N LEU A 140 1.99 -22.35 -4.36
CA LEU A 140 3.20 -21.51 -4.41
C LEU A 140 2.99 -20.30 -5.32
N GLY A 141 2.46 -20.52 -6.53
CA GLY A 141 2.16 -19.47 -7.49
C GLY A 141 1.13 -18.49 -6.97
N LEU A 142 0.05 -18.98 -6.33
CA LEU A 142 -0.96 -18.12 -5.71
C LEU A 142 -0.37 -17.33 -4.54
N SER A 143 0.50 -17.94 -3.73
CA SER A 143 1.17 -17.29 -2.59
C SER A 143 2.06 -16.12 -2.99
N VAL A 144 2.75 -16.23 -4.13
CA VAL A 144 3.52 -15.13 -4.70
C VAL A 144 2.58 -14.09 -5.32
N SER A 145 1.57 -14.54 -6.05
CA SER A 145 0.65 -13.66 -6.80
C SER A 145 -0.11 -12.70 -5.91
N TYR A 146 -0.65 -13.13 -4.76
CA TYR A 146 -1.43 -12.20 -3.92
C TYR A 146 -0.54 -11.12 -3.27
N LYS A 147 0.76 -11.39 -3.08
CA LYS A 147 1.72 -10.44 -2.50
C LYS A 147 2.11 -9.31 -3.45
N THR A 148 1.93 -9.48 -4.76
CA THR A 148 2.18 -8.41 -5.74
C THR A 148 1.15 -7.29 -5.68
N PHE A 149 0.07 -7.46 -4.92
CA PHE A 149 -0.97 -6.45 -4.71
C PHE A 149 -0.72 -5.57 -3.47
N SER A 150 0.53 -5.43 -3.01
CA SER A 150 0.90 -4.49 -1.96
C SER A 150 0.83 -3.02 -2.42
N GLY A 151 0.82 -2.08 -1.48
CA GLY A 151 0.90 -0.64 -1.77
C GLY A 151 -0.43 0.02 -2.17
N GLY A 152 -1.56 -0.59 -1.81
CA GLY A 152 -2.86 0.09 -1.88
C GLY A 152 -3.11 0.99 -0.67
N SER A 153 -4.16 1.80 -0.72
CA SER A 153 -4.61 2.60 0.41
C SER A 153 -6.13 2.51 0.58
N THR A 154 -6.59 2.61 1.82
CA THR A 154 -8.00 2.76 2.15
C THR A 154 -8.19 4.02 2.97
N GLU A 155 -9.13 4.85 2.54
CA GLU A 155 -9.43 6.13 3.17
C GLU A 155 -10.77 6.11 3.90
N ARG A 156 -10.85 6.86 4.99
CA ARG A 156 -12.07 7.14 5.74
C ARG A 156 -12.04 8.55 6.28
N ILE A 157 -13.12 9.29 6.06
CA ILE A 157 -13.34 10.58 6.70
C ILE A 157 -13.56 10.35 8.20
N VAL A 158 -12.76 10.98 9.03
CA VAL A 158 -12.84 10.95 10.49
C VAL A 158 -13.33 12.33 10.95
N ARG A 159 -14.18 12.36 11.98
CA ARG A 159 -14.57 13.63 12.59
C ARG A 159 -13.31 14.26 13.18
N ALA A 160 -12.98 15.47 12.72
CA ALA A 160 -11.89 16.24 13.30
C ALA A 160 -12.22 16.56 14.77
N SER A 161 -11.21 16.62 15.62
CA SER A 161 -11.30 17.39 16.86
C SER A 161 -11.13 18.87 16.54
N ASP A 162 -11.48 19.74 17.48
CA ASP A 162 -10.97 21.10 17.41
C ASP A 162 -9.44 21.05 17.43
N THR A 163 -8.81 21.95 16.68
CA THR A 163 -7.34 21.99 16.52
C THR A 163 -6.89 23.43 16.46
N ASP A 164 -5.80 23.71 17.16
CA ASP A 164 -5.14 24.99 17.14
C ASP A 164 -4.16 25.05 15.96
N PHE A 165 -4.26 26.12 15.18
CA PHE A 165 -3.35 26.43 14.09
C PHE A 165 -2.52 27.64 14.49
N CYS A 166 -1.24 27.62 14.10
CA CYS A 166 -0.34 28.69 14.40
C CYS A 166 0.77 28.86 13.36
N ALA A 167 1.39 30.04 13.36
CA ALA A 167 2.64 30.25 12.67
C ALA A 167 3.75 29.48 13.42
N THR A 168 4.05 28.27 12.95
CA THR A 168 5.01 27.35 13.60
C THR A 168 5.75 26.50 12.56
N ALA A 169 6.95 26.05 12.93
CA ALA A 169 7.72 25.07 12.19
C ALA A 169 7.37 23.64 12.60
N ALA A 170 7.92 22.65 11.89
CA ALA A 170 7.86 21.28 12.35
C ALA A 170 8.52 21.14 13.74
N PRO A 171 7.99 20.28 14.64
CA PRO A 171 8.55 20.04 15.98
C PRO A 171 10.07 19.80 15.95
N GLY A 172 10.81 20.52 16.81
CA GLY A 172 12.26 20.36 17.00
C GLY A 172 13.14 21.49 16.45
N TYR A 173 12.60 22.43 15.67
CA TYR A 173 13.37 23.50 15.01
C TYR A 173 13.14 24.92 15.56
N GLN A 174 12.20 25.08 16.50
CA GLN A 174 11.58 26.38 16.81
C GLN A 174 12.44 27.40 17.57
N LEU A 175 13.48 26.97 18.30
CA LEU A 175 14.26 27.86 19.19
C LEU A 175 15.74 28.00 18.82
N ILE A 176 16.16 27.49 17.66
CA ILE A 176 17.58 27.48 17.29
C ILE A 176 17.95 28.75 16.52
N GLY A 177 18.97 29.48 17.00
CA GLY A 177 19.58 30.58 16.27
C GLY A 177 18.64 31.75 15.94
N ASN A 178 17.65 32.06 16.79
CA ASN A 178 16.74 33.22 16.63
C ASN A 178 16.10 33.32 15.21
N GLY A 179 15.69 32.19 14.64
CA GLY A 179 15.05 32.11 13.33
C GLY A 179 15.97 31.69 12.18
N LEU A 180 17.28 31.59 12.39
CA LEU A 180 18.20 31.12 11.35
C LEU A 180 17.94 29.67 10.94
N SER A 181 17.70 28.77 11.92
CA SER A 181 17.34 27.36 11.62
C SER A 181 16.01 27.27 10.88
N LEU A 182 15.06 28.13 11.23
CA LEU A 182 13.72 28.17 10.66
C LEU A 182 13.74 28.56 9.19
N LEU A 183 14.55 29.57 8.84
CA LEU A 183 14.77 29.96 7.45
C LEU A 183 15.30 28.79 6.65
N VAL A 184 16.36 28.15 7.11
CA VAL A 184 17.00 27.04 6.39
C VAL A 184 16.02 25.87 6.26
N THR A 185 15.31 25.51 7.33
CA THR A 185 14.38 24.37 7.33
C THR A 185 13.24 24.53 6.32
N VAL A 186 12.71 25.75 6.18
CA VAL A 186 11.59 26.02 5.27
C VAL A 186 12.06 26.29 3.84
N TYR A 187 13.16 27.03 3.67
CA TYR A 187 13.63 27.45 2.36
C TYR A 187 14.47 26.39 1.64
N LEU A 188 15.32 25.66 2.36
CA LEU A 188 16.30 24.74 1.77
C LEU A 188 15.65 23.65 0.89
N PRO A 189 14.52 23.01 1.25
CA PRO A 189 13.89 22.00 0.40
C PRO A 189 13.50 22.53 -0.99
N PHE A 190 12.98 23.76 -1.03
CA PHE A 190 12.67 24.45 -2.29
C PHE A 190 13.95 24.87 -3.01
N TRP A 191 14.94 25.39 -2.28
CA TRP A 191 16.24 25.73 -2.85
C TRP A 191 17.00 24.51 -3.40
N MET A 192 16.78 23.31 -2.90
CA MET A 192 17.37 22.10 -3.50
C MET A 192 16.67 21.67 -4.79
N LYS A 193 15.33 21.65 -4.80
CA LYS A 193 14.53 21.16 -5.94
C LYS A 193 13.37 22.12 -6.26
N PRO A 194 13.63 23.28 -6.89
CA PRO A 194 12.64 24.32 -7.09
C PRO A 194 11.59 23.85 -8.10
N ALA A 195 10.34 24.12 -7.79
CA ALA A 195 9.22 23.92 -8.68
C ALA A 195 8.14 24.97 -8.36
N LEU A 196 7.42 25.40 -9.38
CA LEU A 196 6.27 26.30 -9.26
C LEU A 196 4.99 25.48 -9.10
N GLY A 197 3.95 26.10 -8.55
CA GLY A 197 2.66 25.45 -8.24
C GLY A 197 2.82 24.26 -7.29
N ARG A 198 3.84 24.27 -6.42
CA ARG A 198 4.21 23.13 -5.58
C ARG A 198 4.47 23.55 -4.13
N THR A 199 4.19 22.62 -3.23
CA THR A 199 4.44 22.74 -1.79
C THR A 199 5.77 22.07 -1.40
N PHE A 200 6.41 22.61 -0.37
CA PHE A 200 7.71 22.20 0.12
C PHE A 200 7.71 22.10 1.65
N GLY A 201 8.28 21.01 2.16
CA GLY A 201 8.42 20.78 3.59
C GLY A 201 7.08 20.85 4.33
N PHE A 202 7.10 21.51 5.49
CA PHE A 202 5.98 21.55 6.42
C PHE A 202 4.89 22.57 6.04
N ASN A 203 5.27 23.69 5.41
CA ASN A 203 4.35 24.82 5.24
C ASN A 203 4.67 25.79 4.08
N LEU A 204 5.71 25.57 3.25
CA LEU A 204 6.03 26.46 2.14
C LEU A 204 5.23 26.09 0.88
N TYR A 205 4.69 27.08 0.21
CA TYR A 205 4.06 26.97 -1.10
C TYR A 205 4.64 28.03 -2.04
N VAL A 206 5.07 27.62 -3.23
CA VAL A 206 5.55 28.53 -4.27
C VAL A 206 4.56 28.47 -5.41
N ALA A 207 3.73 29.50 -5.53
CA ALA A 207 2.63 29.54 -6.49
C ALA A 207 3.17 29.79 -7.90
N ASP A 208 3.95 30.85 -8.05
CA ASP A 208 4.54 31.30 -9.31
C ASP A 208 5.92 31.94 -9.05
N ASN A 209 6.56 32.46 -10.09
CA ASN A 209 7.89 33.08 -9.98
C ASN A 209 7.92 34.35 -9.13
N THR A 210 6.76 34.95 -8.86
CA THR A 210 6.62 36.19 -8.13
C THR A 210 6.02 35.98 -6.74
N THR A 211 5.29 34.89 -6.52
CA THR A 211 4.45 34.68 -5.34
C THR A 211 4.84 33.43 -4.58
N ALA A 212 5.17 33.60 -3.29
CA ALA A 212 5.39 32.51 -2.36
C ALA A 212 4.59 32.74 -1.07
N ALA A 213 4.13 31.65 -0.45
CA ALA A 213 3.35 31.67 0.78
C ALA A 213 3.89 30.67 1.79
N ILE A 214 3.98 31.06 3.05
CA ILE A 214 4.25 30.15 4.17
C ILE A 214 3.03 30.09 5.05
N LEU A 215 2.43 28.90 5.13
CA LEU A 215 1.16 28.67 5.80
C LEU A 215 1.34 28.49 7.31
N ASP A 216 0.32 28.90 8.05
CA ASP A 216 0.13 28.45 9.42
C ASP A 216 -0.29 26.99 9.42
N ALA A 217 0.23 26.22 10.36
CA ALA A 217 0.08 24.77 10.42
C ALA A 217 -0.50 24.35 11.78
N PRO A 218 -0.93 23.09 11.95
CA PRO A 218 -1.33 22.57 13.26
C PRO A 218 -0.22 22.80 14.29
N CYS A 219 -0.58 23.32 15.46
CA CYS A 219 0.40 23.65 16.48
C CYS A 219 1.16 22.40 16.97
N PRO A 220 2.41 22.53 17.45
CA PRO A 220 3.24 21.37 17.76
C PRO A 220 2.62 20.40 18.78
N THR A 221 1.86 20.91 19.75
CA THR A 221 1.15 20.09 20.75
C THR A 221 0.12 19.18 20.09
N ASP A 222 -0.72 19.76 19.23
CA ASP A 222 -1.79 19.05 18.53
C ASP A 222 -1.21 18.11 17.48
N LEU A 223 -0.16 18.56 16.77
CA LEU A 223 0.55 17.74 15.81
C LEU A 223 1.17 16.51 16.50
N THR A 224 1.85 16.69 17.63
CA THR A 224 2.44 15.57 18.39
C THR A 224 1.36 14.61 18.88
N GLN A 225 0.22 15.13 19.34
CA GLN A 225 -0.92 14.30 19.74
C GLN A 225 -1.47 13.49 18.56
N LEU A 226 -1.67 14.12 17.40
CA LEU A 226 -2.09 13.45 16.17
C LEU A 226 -1.09 12.37 15.75
N GLN A 227 0.21 12.68 15.74
CA GLN A 227 1.27 11.75 15.39
C GLN A 227 1.35 10.56 16.35
N SER A 228 1.18 10.79 17.65
CA SER A 228 1.18 9.73 18.67
C SER A 228 0.00 8.76 18.54
N SER A 229 -1.11 9.21 17.94
CA SER A 229 -2.31 8.39 17.71
C SER A 229 -2.20 7.48 16.47
N LEU A 230 -1.18 7.69 15.62
CA LEU A 230 -1.00 6.97 14.36
C LEU A 230 -0.08 5.76 14.52
N GLN A 231 -0.44 4.68 13.84
CA GLN A 231 0.44 3.54 13.60
C GLN A 231 1.34 3.80 12.38
N ASP A 232 2.40 3.01 12.21
CA ASP A 232 3.43 3.24 11.20
C ASP A 232 2.92 3.16 9.75
N ASP A 233 1.82 2.44 9.52
CA ASP A 233 1.16 2.26 8.22
C ASP A 233 -0.01 3.23 7.98
N GLN A 234 -0.21 4.21 8.88
CA GLN A 234 -1.31 5.16 8.88
C GLN A 234 -0.83 6.58 8.63
N SER A 235 -1.66 7.33 7.91
CA SER A 235 -1.51 8.77 7.75
C SER A 235 -2.84 9.50 7.91
N LEU A 236 -2.75 10.78 8.26
CA LEU A 236 -3.87 11.70 8.34
C LEU A 236 -3.66 12.81 7.32
N ILE A 237 -4.65 12.99 6.45
CA ILE A 237 -4.74 14.15 5.59
C ILE A 237 -5.65 15.15 6.30
N ILE A 238 -5.11 16.33 6.61
CA ILE A 238 -5.85 17.43 7.25
C ILE A 238 -6.01 18.54 6.23
N VAL A 239 -7.25 18.99 6.03
CA VAL A 239 -7.60 20.13 5.19
C VAL A 239 -8.26 21.21 6.06
N ALA A 240 -7.73 22.42 6.02
CA ALA A 240 -8.30 23.54 6.79
C ALA A 240 -8.06 24.90 6.12
N LYS A 241 -8.98 25.85 6.33
CA LYS A 241 -8.76 27.28 5.98
C LYS A 241 -7.86 27.91 7.04
N VAL A 242 -6.65 28.30 6.65
CA VAL A 242 -5.60 28.87 7.51
C VAL A 242 -5.11 30.21 7.01
N ASN A 243 -4.38 30.92 7.87
CA ASN A 243 -3.62 32.10 7.49
C ASN A 243 -2.28 31.70 6.87
N ALA A 244 -1.72 32.57 6.06
CA ALA A 244 -0.42 32.41 5.43
C ALA A 244 0.28 33.77 5.31
N THR A 245 1.61 33.74 5.43
CA THR A 245 2.48 34.88 5.13
C THR A 245 2.84 34.81 3.65
N VAL A 246 2.27 35.71 2.87
CA VAL A 246 2.39 35.72 1.40
C VAL A 246 3.27 36.88 0.96
N THR A 247 4.32 36.56 0.22
CA THR A 247 5.25 37.54 -0.38
C THR A 247 5.12 37.53 -1.89
N GLU A 248 4.97 38.74 -2.46
CA GLU A 248 4.91 38.97 -3.89
C GLU A 248 6.05 39.90 -4.33
N SER A 249 6.81 39.50 -5.35
CA SER A 249 7.82 40.36 -5.97
C SER A 249 7.16 41.31 -6.97
N ILE A 250 7.44 42.59 -6.83
CA ILE A 250 7.01 43.65 -7.74
C ILE A 250 8.26 44.43 -8.12
N SER A 251 8.89 44.10 -9.23
CA SER A 251 10.08 44.83 -9.66
C SER A 251 9.76 46.32 -9.85
N PRO A 252 10.57 47.24 -9.29
CA PRO A 252 10.48 48.67 -9.60
C PRO A 252 10.66 48.88 -11.10
N SER A 253 9.85 49.78 -11.66
CA SER A 253 9.94 50.19 -13.07
C SER A 253 11.29 50.83 -13.37
N SER A 254 11.69 50.86 -14.64
CA SER A 254 12.94 51.52 -15.05
C SER A 254 12.94 53.03 -14.74
N LEU A 255 11.76 53.65 -14.67
CA LEU A 255 11.61 55.05 -14.26
C LEU A 255 11.92 55.22 -12.77
N GLU A 256 11.30 54.40 -11.90
CA GLU A 256 11.57 54.41 -10.46
C GLU A 256 13.04 54.09 -10.16
N ARG A 257 13.64 53.13 -10.86
CA ARG A 257 15.05 52.74 -10.64
C ARG A 257 16.03 53.87 -10.93
N ASN A 258 15.73 54.72 -11.91
CA ASN A 258 16.61 55.79 -12.37
C ASN A 258 16.29 57.15 -11.72
N ASP A 259 15.28 57.22 -10.85
CA ASP A 259 14.88 58.45 -10.17
C ASP A 259 15.56 58.56 -8.79
N PRO A 260 16.52 59.49 -8.60
CA PRO A 260 17.15 59.69 -7.30
C PRO A 260 16.17 60.07 -6.20
N ALA A 261 15.13 60.88 -6.53
CA ALA A 261 14.15 61.32 -5.55
C ALA A 261 13.31 60.16 -5.01
N TYR A 262 13.05 59.13 -5.84
CA TYR A 262 12.42 57.90 -5.39
C TYR A 262 13.27 57.20 -4.33
N TRP A 263 14.56 57.01 -4.57
CA TRP A 263 15.46 56.34 -3.63
C TRP A 263 15.74 57.16 -2.37
N ASP A 264 15.83 58.49 -2.48
CA ASP A 264 15.91 59.39 -1.32
C ASP A 264 14.68 59.22 -0.41
N SER A 265 13.48 59.13 -1.00
CA SER A 265 12.24 58.88 -0.25
C SER A 265 12.20 57.49 0.40
N VAL A 266 12.75 56.47 -0.29
CA VAL A 266 12.90 55.13 0.27
C VAL A 266 13.83 55.21 1.49
N GLN A 267 15.02 55.77 1.34
CA GLN A 267 15.99 55.91 2.42
C GLN A 267 15.41 56.67 3.61
N GLU A 268 14.69 57.78 3.39
CA GLU A 268 13.99 58.52 4.43
C GLU A 268 12.96 57.65 5.17
N SER A 269 12.20 56.82 4.43
CA SER A 269 11.19 55.93 5.04
C SER A 269 11.78 54.83 5.93
N TYR A 270 13.00 54.37 5.62
CA TYR A 270 13.72 53.38 6.43
C TYR A 270 14.61 54.04 7.51
N ASN A 271 14.87 55.35 7.44
CA ASN A 271 15.74 56.13 8.34
C ASN A 271 17.18 55.57 8.48
N GLU A 272 17.57 54.64 7.61
CA GLU A 272 18.86 53.96 7.57
C GLU A 272 19.20 53.57 6.12
N GLY A 273 20.49 53.49 5.82
CA GLY A 273 21.00 53.01 4.52
C GLY A 273 20.78 51.50 4.35
N ALA A 274 20.92 51.00 3.12
CA ALA A 274 20.75 49.58 2.83
C ALA A 274 21.83 48.77 3.54
N LEU A 275 21.42 47.77 4.33
CA LEU A 275 22.35 46.82 4.91
C LEU A 275 22.84 45.91 3.80
N HIS A 276 24.14 45.84 3.60
CA HIS A 276 24.73 45.06 2.52
C HIS A 276 25.88 44.21 3.01
N ASN A 277 26.07 43.11 2.29
CA ASN A 277 27.20 42.22 2.42
C ASN A 277 28.04 42.35 1.15
N GLU A 278 29.31 42.68 1.33
CA GLU A 278 30.28 42.75 0.24
C GLU A 278 30.93 41.38 0.09
N ALA A 279 30.76 40.73 -1.08
CA ALA A 279 31.54 39.53 -1.36
C ALA A 279 32.87 39.96 -1.97
N ASP A 280 33.97 39.64 -1.31
CA ASP A 280 35.34 39.87 -1.84
C ASP A 280 35.58 39.14 -3.18
N VAL A 281 34.78 38.13 -3.50
CA VAL A 281 34.95 37.30 -4.70
C VAL A 281 34.07 37.81 -5.85
N ASN A 282 34.72 38.35 -6.89
CA ASN A 282 34.13 38.86 -8.15
C ASN A 282 33.29 40.15 -8.04
N GLY A 283 33.44 40.91 -6.94
CA GLY A 283 32.78 42.21 -6.73
C GLY A 283 31.25 42.13 -6.68
N VAL A 284 30.71 40.97 -6.29
CA VAL A 284 29.27 40.74 -6.16
C VAL A 284 28.83 41.15 -4.76
N ASN A 285 27.92 42.11 -4.70
CA ASN A 285 27.35 42.57 -3.44
C ASN A 285 25.88 42.15 -3.39
N ALA A 286 25.37 41.95 -2.17
CA ALA A 286 23.95 41.75 -1.94
C ALA A 286 23.50 42.59 -0.74
N GLY A 287 22.27 43.09 -0.79
CA GLY A 287 21.78 44.00 0.24
C GLY A 287 20.27 43.94 0.41
N ILE A 288 19.83 44.50 1.53
CA ILE A 288 18.46 44.52 1.99
C ILE A 288 18.10 45.85 2.64
N TRP A 289 16.95 46.40 2.24
CA TRP A 289 16.19 47.37 3.04
C TRP A 289 14.94 46.70 3.57
N ALA A 290 14.82 46.62 4.89
CA ALA A 290 13.69 46.00 5.57
C ALA A 290 13.41 46.72 6.89
N GLY A 291 12.13 46.94 7.18
CA GLY A 291 11.67 47.54 8.44
C GLY A 291 11.69 49.06 8.41
N GLN A 292 10.60 49.66 7.91
CA GLN A 292 10.46 51.12 7.91
C GLN A 292 10.53 51.65 9.35
N ALA A 293 11.30 52.72 9.55
CA ALA A 293 11.64 53.23 10.88
C ALA A 293 10.42 53.78 11.64
N GLN A 294 9.45 54.35 10.92
CA GLN A 294 8.21 54.80 11.52
C GLN A 294 7.22 53.64 11.63
N GLY A 295 7.19 53.00 12.80
CA GLY A 295 6.14 52.04 13.18
C GLY A 295 6.50 50.56 13.07
N TYR A 296 7.74 50.21 12.72
CA TYR A 296 8.20 48.82 12.56
C TYR A 296 7.42 48.05 11.48
N ASN A 297 7.26 48.68 10.32
CA ASN A 297 6.52 48.11 9.20
C ASN A 297 7.42 47.28 8.29
N TRP A 298 7.17 45.96 8.23
CA TRP A 298 7.91 44.99 7.40
C TRP A 298 7.11 44.53 6.17
N THR A 299 6.02 45.23 5.81
CA THR A 299 5.23 44.92 4.61
C THR A 299 6.05 45.12 3.34
N LEU A 300 6.97 46.09 3.33
CA LEU A 300 7.79 46.40 2.16
C LEU A 300 9.26 46.08 2.44
N ILE A 301 9.86 45.26 1.56
CA ILE A 301 11.27 44.89 1.63
C ILE A 301 11.88 45.09 0.25
N TYR A 302 13.06 45.71 0.18
CA TYR A 302 13.86 45.74 -1.05
C TYR A 302 15.05 44.79 -0.90
N LEU A 303 15.27 43.94 -1.90
CA LEU A 303 16.51 43.17 -2.02
C LEU A 303 17.22 43.55 -3.30
N SER A 304 18.55 43.57 -3.26
CA SER A 304 19.36 43.75 -4.46
C SER A 304 20.57 42.84 -4.43
N ARG A 305 20.96 42.36 -5.61
CA ARG A 305 22.27 41.75 -5.84
C ARG A 305 22.86 42.45 -7.05
N TRP A 306 24.03 43.05 -6.88
CA TRP A 306 24.66 43.86 -7.92
C TRP A 306 26.14 43.54 -8.01
N ASN A 307 26.74 43.82 -9.16
CA ASN A 307 28.16 43.65 -9.38
C ASN A 307 28.84 45.02 -9.57
N VAL A 308 29.71 45.37 -8.62
CA VAL A 308 30.47 46.63 -8.65
C VAL A 308 31.43 46.67 -9.84
N THR A 309 31.99 45.52 -10.26
CA THR A 309 32.85 45.44 -11.46
C THR A 309 32.10 45.71 -12.77
N GLN A 310 30.77 45.63 -12.75
CA GLN A 310 29.89 45.94 -13.89
C GLN A 310 29.25 47.33 -13.76
N ASN A 311 29.74 48.19 -12.86
CA ASN A 311 29.16 49.50 -12.53
C ASN A 311 27.67 49.44 -12.15
N GLN A 312 27.23 48.33 -11.53
CA GLN A 312 25.89 48.21 -10.99
C GLN A 312 25.84 48.76 -9.56
N THR A 313 24.71 49.34 -9.18
CA THR A 313 24.42 49.78 -7.82
C THR A 313 23.26 48.98 -7.22
N PHE A 314 23.02 49.15 -5.91
CA PHE A 314 21.86 48.57 -5.25
C PHE A 314 20.57 48.93 -5.99
N GLU A 315 20.35 50.22 -6.23
CA GLU A 315 19.17 50.81 -6.87
C GLU A 315 18.94 50.24 -8.27
N SER A 316 20.02 50.07 -9.04
CA SER A 316 19.94 49.57 -10.41
C SER A 316 19.40 48.15 -10.51
N GLN A 317 19.64 47.31 -9.49
CA GLN A 317 19.23 45.89 -9.46
C GLN A 317 18.13 45.58 -8.44
N ALA A 318 17.69 46.57 -7.66
CA ALA A 318 16.77 46.35 -6.56
C ALA A 318 15.41 45.79 -7.02
N GLU A 319 14.87 44.90 -6.20
CA GLU A 319 13.53 44.34 -6.32
C GLU A 319 12.73 44.61 -5.07
N ARG A 320 11.47 44.98 -5.25
CA ARG A 320 10.55 45.31 -4.17
C ARG A 320 9.65 44.11 -3.91
N PHE A 321 9.55 43.74 -2.65
CA PHE A 321 8.73 42.63 -2.16
C PHE A 321 7.66 43.19 -1.25
N VAL A 322 6.42 42.76 -1.49
CA VAL A 322 5.27 43.10 -0.66
C VAL A 322 4.82 41.85 0.08
N THR A 323 4.84 41.93 1.41
CA THR A 323 4.47 40.81 2.26
C THR A 323 3.23 41.12 3.09
N THR A 324 2.25 40.21 3.04
CA THR A 324 0.93 40.37 3.67
C THR A 324 0.48 39.06 4.29
N ARG A 325 -0.36 39.13 5.33
CA ARG A 325 -1.07 37.97 5.86
C ARG A 325 -2.37 37.77 5.09
N ARG A 326 -2.59 36.57 4.55
CA ARG A 326 -3.78 36.23 3.75
C ARG A 326 -4.31 34.87 4.16
N THR A 327 -5.56 34.57 3.82
CA THR A 327 -6.11 33.24 4.05
C THR A 327 -5.99 32.34 2.82
N CYS A 328 -5.87 31.04 3.07
CA CYS A 328 -5.86 30.00 2.06
C CYS A 328 -6.36 28.68 2.65
N ILE A 329 -6.56 27.66 1.81
CA ILE A 329 -6.89 26.30 2.24
C ILE A 329 -5.64 25.45 2.11
N GLY A 330 -5.06 25.07 3.25
CA GLY A 330 -3.91 24.17 3.31
C GLY A 330 -4.34 22.72 3.45
N THR A 331 -3.59 21.82 2.83
CA THR A 331 -3.72 20.37 3.01
C THR A 331 -2.40 19.76 3.45
N TRP A 332 -2.39 19.12 4.63
CA TRP A 332 -1.22 18.46 5.20
C TRP A 332 -1.39 16.95 5.19
N ASN A 333 -0.31 16.23 4.89
CA ASN A 333 -0.19 14.80 5.14
C ASN A 333 0.69 14.57 6.37
N ILE A 334 0.12 13.99 7.42
CA ILE A 334 0.73 13.72 8.70
C ILE A 334 0.87 12.21 8.87
N THR A 335 2.09 11.74 9.02
CA THR A 335 2.41 10.38 9.44
C THR A 335 2.89 10.40 10.88
N ARG A 336 3.12 9.22 11.48
CA ARG A 336 3.66 9.11 12.84
C ARG A 336 4.96 9.92 13.05
N THR A 337 5.79 10.08 12.03
CA THR A 337 7.12 10.69 12.13
C THR A 337 7.28 11.98 11.34
N THR A 338 6.39 12.24 10.37
CA THR A 338 6.55 13.38 9.46
C THR A 338 5.24 14.14 9.30
N ALA A 339 5.35 15.43 8.97
CA ALA A 339 4.22 16.24 8.56
C ALA A 339 4.68 17.09 7.38
N SER A 340 3.90 17.10 6.30
CA SER A 340 4.24 17.81 5.08
C SER A 340 3.02 18.47 4.48
N LEU A 341 3.20 19.67 3.94
CA LEU A 341 2.18 20.35 3.15
C LEU A 341 2.14 19.69 1.76
N ILE A 342 0.97 19.19 1.36
CA ILE A 342 0.80 18.50 0.08
C ILE A 342 0.02 19.32 -0.95
N ASN A 343 -0.82 20.26 -0.52
CA ASN A 343 -1.58 21.11 -1.43
C ASN A 343 -1.99 22.44 -0.78
N VAL A 344 -2.16 23.48 -1.59
CA VAL A 344 -2.73 24.77 -1.22
C VAL A 344 -3.76 25.19 -2.27
N ALA A 345 -4.94 25.57 -1.82
CA ALA A 345 -6.02 26.06 -2.66
C ALA A 345 -6.55 27.42 -2.17
N ASN A 346 -7.17 28.18 -3.07
CA ASN A 346 -7.85 29.45 -2.76
C ASN A 346 -6.96 30.45 -1.99
N LEU A 347 -5.73 30.64 -2.44
CA LEU A 347 -4.87 31.70 -1.90
C LEU A 347 -5.49 33.06 -2.25
N GLN A 348 -5.89 33.82 -1.23
CA GLN A 348 -6.49 35.15 -1.43
C GLN A 348 -5.56 36.09 -2.20
N THR A 349 -6.17 36.92 -3.03
CA THR A 349 -5.46 37.97 -3.76
C THR A 349 -5.16 39.16 -2.84
N ARG A 350 -4.33 40.10 -3.30
CA ARG A 350 -3.94 41.28 -2.52
C ARG A 350 -5.12 42.20 -2.18
N ASP A 351 -6.15 42.24 -3.02
CA ASP A 351 -7.29 43.13 -2.82
C ASP A 351 -8.28 42.59 -1.77
N GLU A 352 -8.14 41.31 -1.40
CA GLU A 352 -9.01 40.59 -0.45
C GLU A 352 -8.38 40.45 0.94
N VAL A 353 -7.39 41.30 1.27
CA VAL A 353 -6.60 41.19 2.52
C VAL A 353 -7.49 41.30 3.77
N GLU A 354 -7.44 40.26 4.60
CA GLU A 354 -8.13 40.20 5.90
C GLU A 354 -7.36 40.92 7.04
N GLN A 355 -8.10 41.22 8.12
CA GLN A 355 -7.65 41.85 9.37
C GLN A 355 -6.71 40.91 10.17
N ASN A 356 -5.38 41.09 10.09
CA ASN A 356 -4.37 40.79 11.16
C ASN A 356 -2.94 41.17 10.70
N GLN A 357 -2.78 42.31 10.01
CA GLN A 357 -1.47 42.73 9.49
C GLN A 357 -0.53 43.26 10.58
N SER A 358 -1.01 43.45 11.81
CA SER A 358 -0.23 43.98 12.93
C SER A 358 1.04 43.17 13.23
N VAL A 359 1.01 41.85 13.01
CA VAL A 359 2.17 40.97 13.17
C VAL A 359 3.32 41.34 12.23
N ILE A 360 3.02 41.87 11.03
CA ILE A 360 4.01 42.34 10.06
C ILE A 360 4.27 43.85 10.22
N GLN A 361 3.26 44.62 10.61
CA GLN A 361 3.31 46.09 10.57
C GLN A 361 3.76 46.75 11.87
N LYS A 362 3.72 46.06 13.01
CA LYS A 362 3.95 46.65 14.35
C LYS A 362 4.95 45.83 15.19
N ASN A 363 5.73 44.96 14.56
CA ASN A 363 6.56 43.98 15.25
C ASN A 363 8.04 44.32 15.05
N GLN A 364 8.90 44.12 16.05
CA GLN A 364 10.32 44.46 15.95
C GLN A 364 11.15 43.26 15.47
N LEU A 365 11.19 43.03 14.15
CA LEU A 365 11.74 41.78 13.60
C LEU A 365 13.23 41.83 13.27
N SER A 366 13.83 43.01 13.08
CA SER A 366 15.27 43.19 12.75
C SER A 366 15.74 42.24 11.63
N ILE A 367 15.01 42.16 10.52
CA ILE A 367 15.23 41.17 9.45
C ILE A 367 16.57 41.43 8.74
N GLY A 368 16.84 42.70 8.42
CA GLY A 368 18.04 43.09 7.67
C GLY A 368 19.31 42.67 8.38
N THR A 369 19.44 42.99 9.67
CA THR A 369 20.64 42.66 10.46
C THR A 369 20.85 41.16 10.68
N MET A 370 19.78 40.36 10.68
CA MET A 370 19.88 38.92 10.94
C MET A 370 20.14 38.07 9.70
N PHE A 371 19.61 38.46 8.53
CA PHE A 371 19.66 37.60 7.34
C PHE A 371 20.47 38.15 6.17
N PHE A 372 21.02 39.36 6.23
CA PHE A 372 21.81 39.89 5.10
C PHE A 372 22.97 38.97 4.69
N GLN A 373 23.54 38.20 5.64
CA GLN A 373 24.56 37.19 5.36
C GLN A 373 24.07 36.06 4.44
N PHE A 374 22.80 35.64 4.54
CA PHE A 374 22.22 34.58 3.71
C PHE A 374 21.98 35.00 2.26
N LEU A 375 21.99 36.30 1.96
CA LEU A 375 21.78 36.81 0.60
C LEU A 375 22.94 36.47 -0.35
N LEU A 376 24.14 36.23 0.19
CA LEU A 376 25.28 35.75 -0.58
C LEU A 376 25.36 34.22 -0.59
N GLU A 377 24.98 33.56 0.51
CA GLU A 377 24.99 32.10 0.65
C GLU A 377 24.02 31.41 -0.31
N PHE A 378 22.79 31.91 -0.40
CA PHE A 378 21.82 31.40 -1.37
C PHE A 378 21.91 32.21 -2.66
N ASP A 379 22.15 31.55 -3.80
CA ASP A 379 21.93 32.20 -5.10
C ASP A 379 20.42 32.30 -5.37
N TRP A 380 19.80 33.38 -4.90
CA TRP A 380 18.39 33.68 -5.10
C TRP A 380 18.10 34.30 -6.47
N THR A 381 19.13 34.82 -7.15
CA THR A 381 18.95 35.62 -8.37
C THR A 381 19.05 34.84 -9.67
N SER A 382 19.86 33.78 -9.72
CA SER A 382 20.21 33.14 -10.98
C SER A 382 20.32 31.62 -10.85
N ARG A 383 19.20 30.89 -10.95
CA ARG A 383 19.27 29.45 -11.25
C ARG A 383 19.44 29.13 -12.73
N LYS A 384 19.79 30.11 -13.57
CA LYS A 384 20.15 29.89 -14.98
C LYS A 384 21.43 29.05 -15.16
N THR A 385 22.21 28.79 -14.11
CA THR A 385 23.57 28.25 -14.19
C THR A 385 23.72 26.79 -13.76
N TRP A 386 22.69 26.12 -13.28
CA TRP A 386 22.75 24.67 -13.08
C TRP A 386 22.42 23.98 -14.42
N ASN A 387 23.41 23.88 -15.30
CA ASN A 387 23.40 22.94 -16.45
C ASN A 387 23.44 21.46 -15.99
N GLN A 388 22.98 21.17 -14.76
CA GLN A 388 22.96 19.84 -14.19
C GLN A 388 21.53 19.30 -14.26
N PRO A 389 21.32 18.09 -14.79
CA PRO A 389 20.04 17.42 -14.76
C PRO A 389 19.51 17.33 -13.32
N LEU A 390 18.19 17.33 -13.14
CA LEU A 390 17.58 16.98 -11.85
C LEU A 390 18.19 15.67 -11.31
N PRO A 391 18.44 15.53 -10.00
CA PRO A 391 19.03 14.31 -9.42
C PRO A 391 18.25 13.02 -9.72
N ASP A 392 16.94 13.13 -9.99
CA ASP A 392 16.04 12.03 -10.34
C ASP A 392 15.83 11.85 -11.85
N SER A 393 16.37 12.75 -12.69
CA SER A 393 16.22 12.61 -14.13
C SER A 393 17.13 11.50 -14.63
N SER A 394 16.55 10.55 -15.38
CA SER A 394 17.34 9.49 -15.98
C SER A 394 18.39 10.10 -16.91
N ILE A 395 19.58 9.50 -16.96
CA ILE A 395 20.68 9.94 -17.85
C ILE A 395 20.20 10.00 -19.33
N LEU A 396 19.19 9.20 -19.69
CA LEU A 396 18.59 9.19 -21.03
C LEU A 396 17.69 10.41 -21.34
N HIS A 397 17.07 11.02 -20.32
CA HIS A 397 16.16 12.15 -20.46
C HIS A 397 16.41 13.16 -19.35
N PRO A 398 17.49 13.98 -19.46
CA PRO A 398 17.76 15.03 -18.50
C PRO A 398 16.62 16.05 -18.53
N GLU A 399 15.86 16.13 -17.44
CA GLU A 399 14.87 17.18 -17.25
C GLU A 399 15.58 18.42 -16.71
N PHE A 400 15.58 19.48 -17.51
CA PHE A 400 16.08 20.80 -17.11
C PHE A 400 14.90 21.63 -16.62
N THR A 401 14.96 22.11 -15.37
CA THR A 401 13.95 23.05 -14.90
C THR A 401 14.13 24.42 -15.58
N PRO A 402 13.03 25.10 -15.95
CA PRO A 402 13.12 26.50 -16.36
C PRO A 402 13.74 27.33 -15.23
N ALA A 403 14.28 28.51 -15.56
CA ALA A 403 14.83 29.42 -14.56
C ALA A 403 13.73 29.84 -13.56
N ILE A 404 13.72 29.21 -12.39
CA ILE A 404 12.77 29.51 -11.30
C ILE A 404 13.39 30.57 -10.41
N ASN A 405 12.64 31.64 -10.21
CA ASN A 405 13.00 32.70 -9.28
C ASN A 405 12.70 32.22 -7.85
N THR A 406 13.71 32.27 -6.97
CA THR A 406 13.59 31.80 -5.58
C THR A 406 13.53 32.93 -4.56
N ARG A 407 13.38 34.18 -5.02
CA ARG A 407 13.54 35.40 -4.24
C ARG A 407 12.36 35.66 -3.33
N SER A 408 11.13 35.54 -3.84
CA SER A 408 9.91 35.71 -3.04
C SER A 408 9.81 34.67 -1.92
N ALA A 409 10.22 33.43 -2.19
CA ALA A 409 10.26 32.38 -1.18
C ALA A 409 11.32 32.66 -0.10
N LEU A 410 12.48 33.23 -0.46
CA LEU A 410 13.50 33.63 0.50
C LEU A 410 13.01 34.75 1.41
N VAL A 411 12.38 35.79 0.85
CA VAL A 411 11.81 36.90 1.63
C VAL A 411 10.68 36.43 2.53
N ALA A 412 9.78 35.59 2.02
CA ALA A 412 8.74 34.97 2.84
C ALA A 412 9.35 34.20 4.02
N ALA A 413 10.39 33.39 3.75
CA ALA A 413 11.08 32.59 4.76
C ALA A 413 11.78 33.46 5.81
N MET A 414 12.48 34.52 5.41
CA MET A 414 13.12 35.47 6.32
C MET A 414 12.09 36.11 7.26
N LEU A 415 11.02 36.69 6.71
CA LEU A 415 10.00 37.36 7.52
C LEU A 415 9.31 36.37 8.46
N TRP A 416 8.83 35.24 7.92
CA TRP A 416 8.13 34.22 8.70
C TRP A 416 9.02 33.65 9.79
N ALA A 417 10.28 33.33 9.49
CA ALA A 417 11.20 32.76 10.46
C ALA A 417 11.43 33.71 11.65
N ARG A 418 11.45 35.03 11.42
CA ARG A 418 11.59 36.00 12.51
C ARG A 418 10.33 36.13 13.33
N ILE A 419 9.17 36.20 12.68
CA ILE A 419 7.85 36.21 13.35
C ILE A 419 7.75 35.00 14.28
N VAL A 420 8.01 33.79 13.76
CA VAL A 420 7.94 32.56 14.57
C VAL A 420 9.02 32.53 15.65
N SER A 421 10.24 32.97 15.36
CA SER A 421 11.30 32.99 16.38
C SER A 421 11.01 33.97 17.52
N HIS A 422 10.28 35.06 17.25
CA HIS A 422 10.05 36.11 18.24
C HIS A 422 8.77 35.87 19.04
N ASP A 423 7.69 35.51 18.34
CA ASP A 423 6.32 35.46 18.86
C ASP A 423 5.65 34.10 18.67
N GLY A 424 6.38 33.10 18.18
CA GLY A 424 5.88 31.75 18.00
C GLY A 424 5.40 31.13 19.33
N PRO A 425 4.44 30.19 19.27
CA PRO A 425 3.81 29.62 20.46
C PRO A 425 4.76 28.78 21.32
N GLU A 426 5.97 28.49 20.86
CA GLU A 426 7.00 27.74 21.57
C GLU A 426 7.89 28.63 22.45
N ARG A 427 7.80 29.96 22.29
CA ARG A 427 8.54 30.89 23.13
C ARG A 427 7.75 31.22 24.42
N PRO A 428 8.43 31.26 25.59
CA PRO A 428 7.82 31.73 26.82
C PRO A 428 7.80 33.28 26.84
N VAL A 429 6.93 33.88 26.04
CA VAL A 429 6.73 35.34 25.94
C VAL A 429 5.33 35.71 26.45
N GLU A 430 5.11 36.98 26.75
CA GLU A 430 3.80 37.54 27.17
C GLU A 430 2.64 37.03 26.31
N GLU A 431 1.53 36.69 26.97
CA GLU A 431 0.36 36.04 26.35
C GLU A 431 -0.25 36.84 25.19
N SER A 432 -0.15 38.18 25.22
CA SER A 432 -0.77 39.09 24.24
C SER A 432 -0.32 38.85 22.80
N HIS A 433 0.96 38.56 22.56
CA HIS A 433 1.49 38.29 21.21
C HIS A 433 1.15 36.88 20.73
N ARG A 434 1.08 35.91 21.66
CA ARG A 434 0.76 34.50 21.38
C ARG A 434 -0.63 34.31 20.77
N TYR A 435 -1.61 35.10 21.20
CA TYR A 435 -2.97 35.09 20.65
C TYR A 435 -3.09 35.61 19.22
N SER A 436 -2.12 36.40 18.74
CA SER A 436 -2.15 36.94 17.37
C SER A 436 -1.72 35.91 16.31
N LEU A 437 -0.90 34.94 16.72
CA LEU A 437 -0.32 33.90 15.85
C LEU A 437 -0.89 32.52 16.07
N THR A 438 -1.72 32.33 17.10
CA THR A 438 -2.39 31.07 17.41
C THR A 438 -3.89 31.28 17.40
N TYR A 439 -4.62 30.44 16.67
CA TYR A 439 -6.07 30.49 16.63
C TYR A 439 -6.67 29.09 16.55
N ARG A 440 -7.79 28.93 17.25
CA ARG A 440 -8.52 27.66 17.31
C ARG A 440 -9.49 27.54 16.15
N LYS A 441 -9.48 26.41 15.46
CA LYS A 441 -10.48 26.04 14.47
C LYS A 441 -11.42 24.99 15.03
N LYS A 442 -12.72 25.16 14.78
CA LYS A 442 -13.73 24.17 15.15
C LYS A 442 -13.61 22.95 14.27
N SER A 443 -13.95 21.79 14.81
CA SER A 443 -14.06 20.53 14.06
C SER A 443 -14.91 20.60 12.78
N SER A 444 -15.87 21.52 12.68
CA SER A 444 -16.68 21.73 11.46
C SER A 444 -15.88 22.31 10.30
N ASP A 445 -14.79 23.01 10.59
CA ASP A 445 -14.02 23.78 9.62
C ASP A 445 -12.75 23.02 9.19
N ILE A 446 -12.57 21.80 9.71
CA ILE A 446 -11.43 20.92 9.47
C ILE A 446 -11.94 19.62 8.88
N THR A 447 -11.41 19.24 7.72
CA THR A 447 -11.65 17.91 7.15
C THR A 447 -10.46 17.03 7.44
N THR A 448 -10.68 15.95 8.19
CA THR A 448 -9.65 14.96 8.51
C THR A 448 -9.97 13.64 7.80
N ILE A 449 -9.03 13.18 6.97
CA ILE A 449 -9.13 11.91 6.25
C ILE A 449 -8.05 10.99 6.79
N LYS A 450 -8.47 9.87 7.39
CA LYS A 450 -7.54 8.81 7.80
C LYS A 450 -7.29 7.88 6.62
N GLN A 451 -6.02 7.69 6.30
CA GLN A 451 -5.55 6.80 5.27
C GLN A 451 -4.74 5.67 5.91
N VAL A 452 -5.04 4.43 5.51
CA VAL A 452 -4.34 3.22 5.99
C VAL A 452 -3.80 2.48 4.79
N THR A 453 -2.54 2.06 4.86
CA THR A 453 -1.91 1.24 3.83
C THR A 453 -2.56 -0.15 3.84
N THR A 454 -3.10 -0.58 2.70
CA THR A 454 -3.86 -1.84 2.55
C THR A 454 -3.51 -2.51 1.22
N LEU A 455 -3.96 -3.74 0.98
CA LEU A 455 -3.81 -4.36 -0.33
C LEU A 455 -4.56 -3.59 -1.41
N ARG A 456 -3.94 -3.50 -2.59
CA ARG A 456 -4.52 -2.88 -3.77
C ARG A 456 -5.78 -3.64 -4.17
N ARG A 457 -6.93 -2.95 -4.11
CA ARG A 457 -8.20 -3.48 -4.60
C ARG A 457 -8.14 -3.60 -6.11
N SER A 458 -7.95 -4.81 -6.60
CA SER A 458 -7.88 -5.13 -8.02
C SER A 458 -8.78 -6.33 -8.33
N PRO A 459 -9.51 -6.34 -9.45
CA PRO A 459 -10.27 -7.51 -9.87
C PRO A 459 -9.37 -8.74 -10.04
N TRP A 460 -8.10 -8.54 -10.39
CA TRP A 460 -7.11 -9.62 -10.49
C TRP A 460 -6.85 -10.32 -9.16
N LEU A 461 -6.87 -9.60 -8.04
CA LEU A 461 -6.73 -10.22 -6.73
C LEU A 461 -7.94 -11.13 -6.44
N ILE A 462 -9.15 -10.72 -6.84
CA ILE A 462 -10.35 -11.57 -6.72
C ILE A 462 -10.19 -12.82 -7.59
N MET A 463 -9.67 -12.69 -8.81
CA MET A 463 -9.38 -13.84 -9.68
C MET A 463 -8.43 -14.84 -9.02
N VAL A 464 -7.38 -14.36 -8.35
CA VAL A 464 -6.45 -15.22 -7.58
C VAL A 464 -7.19 -15.98 -6.47
N LEU A 465 -8.12 -15.33 -5.76
CA LEU A 465 -8.85 -15.94 -4.64
C LEU A 465 -9.88 -16.99 -5.08
N ILE A 466 -10.51 -16.83 -6.25
CA ILE A 466 -11.57 -17.75 -6.72
C ILE A 466 -11.05 -19.02 -7.40
N ILE A 467 -9.76 -19.10 -7.76
CA ILE A 467 -9.17 -20.26 -8.47
C ILE A 467 -9.42 -21.56 -7.70
N HIS A 468 -9.14 -21.60 -6.39
CA HIS A 468 -9.33 -22.82 -5.59
C HIS A 468 -10.80 -23.23 -5.45
N PRO A 469 -11.74 -22.34 -5.09
CA PRO A 469 -13.18 -22.66 -5.08
C PRO A 469 -13.68 -23.21 -6.41
N ILE A 470 -13.30 -22.60 -7.54
CA ILE A 470 -13.69 -23.05 -8.88
C ILE A 470 -13.14 -24.45 -9.15
N LEU A 471 -11.85 -24.68 -8.91
CA LEU A 471 -11.23 -26.00 -9.08
C LEU A 471 -11.87 -27.06 -8.19
N THR A 472 -12.23 -26.72 -6.95
CA THR A 472 -12.91 -27.62 -6.02
C THR A 472 -14.30 -28.01 -6.52
N ILE A 473 -15.09 -27.04 -7.00
CA ILE A 473 -16.43 -27.28 -7.56
C ILE A 473 -16.34 -28.14 -8.82
N LEU A 474 -15.43 -27.79 -9.74
CA LEU A 474 -15.20 -28.57 -10.96
C LEU A 474 -14.77 -30.00 -10.63
N ALA A 475 -13.90 -30.19 -9.63
CA ALA A 475 -13.49 -31.51 -9.21
C ALA A 475 -14.67 -32.32 -8.66
N VAL A 476 -15.50 -31.74 -7.79
CA VAL A 476 -16.69 -32.42 -7.25
C VAL A 476 -17.70 -32.77 -8.34
N LEU A 477 -17.96 -31.86 -9.30
CA LEU A 477 -18.84 -32.13 -10.44
C LEU A 477 -18.30 -33.25 -11.32
N ALA A 478 -17.01 -33.24 -11.63
CA ALA A 478 -16.36 -34.29 -12.41
C ALA A 478 -16.43 -35.65 -11.69
N LYS A 479 -16.21 -35.68 -10.36
CA LYS A 479 -16.39 -36.91 -9.57
C LYS A 479 -17.83 -37.41 -9.61
N ALA A 480 -18.81 -36.52 -9.54
CA ALA A 480 -20.22 -36.89 -9.65
C ALA A 480 -20.55 -37.48 -11.04
N MET A 481 -19.92 -37.00 -12.12
CA MET A 481 -20.02 -37.62 -13.45
C MET A 481 -19.32 -38.99 -13.53
N LEU A 482 -18.32 -39.21 -12.69
CA LEU A 482 -17.61 -40.48 -12.53
C LEU A 482 -18.24 -41.42 -11.49
N TYR A 483 -19.44 -41.16 -10.96
CA TYR A 483 -20.04 -41.95 -9.86
C TYR A 483 -20.15 -43.47 -10.12
N ARG A 484 -20.07 -43.91 -11.38
CA ARG A 484 -20.13 -45.34 -11.76
C ARG A 484 -18.82 -46.09 -11.49
N THR A 485 -17.71 -45.41 -11.18
CA THR A 485 -16.47 -46.09 -10.83
C THR A 485 -16.53 -46.70 -9.42
N PRO A 486 -16.06 -47.93 -9.25
CA PRO A 486 -16.21 -48.68 -8.01
C PRO A 486 -15.13 -48.34 -6.97
N ILE A 487 -15.00 -47.06 -6.61
CA ILE A 487 -14.06 -46.60 -5.58
C ILE A 487 -14.87 -45.84 -4.54
N SER A 488 -14.69 -46.20 -3.26
CA SER A 488 -15.25 -45.48 -2.13
C SER A 488 -14.24 -44.49 -1.53
N ASP A 489 -14.71 -43.63 -0.63
CA ASP A 489 -13.89 -42.62 0.04
C ASP A 489 -12.76 -43.19 0.93
N GLY A 490 -12.91 -44.44 1.37
CA GLY A 490 -11.91 -45.15 2.17
C GLY A 490 -10.93 -45.97 1.32
N PHE A 491 -11.01 -45.88 -0.01
CA PHE A 491 -10.11 -46.59 -0.90
C PHE A 491 -8.68 -46.08 -0.73
N GLY A 492 -7.79 -46.99 -0.36
CA GLY A 492 -6.37 -46.72 -0.24
C GLY A 492 -5.55 -47.92 -0.71
N LEU A 493 -4.23 -47.84 -0.49
CA LEU A 493 -3.29 -48.89 -0.89
C LEU A 493 -3.64 -50.24 -0.24
N ILE A 494 -4.10 -50.22 1.02
CA ILE A 494 -4.54 -51.42 1.75
C ILE A 494 -5.76 -52.05 1.07
N SER A 495 -6.74 -51.24 0.65
CA SER A 495 -7.92 -51.72 -0.07
C SER A 495 -7.53 -52.38 -1.40
N LEU A 496 -6.55 -51.80 -2.09
CA LEU A 496 -6.02 -52.33 -3.33
C LEU A 496 -5.28 -53.65 -3.11
N LEU A 497 -4.39 -53.72 -2.11
CA LEU A 497 -3.65 -54.92 -1.73
C LEU A 497 -4.58 -56.06 -1.25
N ALA A 498 -5.62 -55.73 -0.49
CA ALA A 498 -6.62 -56.70 -0.03
C ALA A 498 -7.46 -57.28 -1.19
N ALA A 499 -7.60 -56.55 -2.29
CA ALA A 499 -8.35 -57.00 -3.47
C ALA A 499 -7.52 -57.90 -4.41
N ILE A 500 -6.20 -58.00 -4.21
CA ILE A 500 -5.30 -58.79 -5.06
C ILE A 500 -5.45 -60.28 -4.72
N GLY A 501 -5.76 -61.11 -5.73
CA GLY A 501 -5.79 -62.56 -5.57
C GLY A 501 -4.40 -63.15 -5.31
N GLY A 502 -4.33 -64.32 -4.65
CA GLY A 502 -3.07 -64.92 -4.18
C GLY A 502 -1.93 -65.00 -5.21
N ASN A 503 -2.24 -65.29 -6.49
CA ASN A 503 -1.25 -65.38 -7.55
C ASN A 503 -0.65 -64.02 -7.98
N GLY A 504 -1.34 -62.91 -7.69
CA GLY A 504 -0.86 -61.56 -7.99
C GLY A 504 0.17 -61.05 -6.98
N VAL A 505 0.16 -61.58 -5.74
CA VAL A 505 1.08 -61.16 -4.68
C VAL A 505 2.53 -61.53 -5.01
N GLU A 506 2.75 -62.62 -5.74
CA GLU A 506 4.10 -63.01 -6.18
C GLU A 506 4.78 -61.95 -7.06
N MET A 507 3.99 -61.19 -7.85
CA MET A 507 4.51 -60.10 -8.67
C MET A 507 5.03 -58.92 -7.84
N LEU A 508 4.58 -58.79 -6.59
CA LEU A 508 4.98 -57.72 -5.67
C LEU A 508 6.13 -58.13 -4.74
N ARG A 509 6.54 -59.40 -4.77
CA ARG A 509 7.56 -59.95 -3.85
C ARG A 509 8.89 -59.20 -3.90
N GLY A 510 9.29 -58.75 -5.09
CA GLY A 510 10.50 -57.93 -5.29
C GLY A 510 10.42 -56.51 -4.73
N ALA A 511 9.22 -55.95 -4.62
CA ALA A 511 8.99 -54.61 -4.07
C ALA A 511 8.73 -54.62 -2.55
N SER A 512 8.61 -55.81 -1.92
CA SER A 512 8.22 -55.95 -0.52
C SER A 512 9.18 -55.28 0.48
N LEU A 513 10.47 -55.17 0.15
CA LEU A 513 11.50 -54.58 1.01
C LEU A 513 11.97 -53.20 0.52
N SER A 514 11.94 -52.95 -0.79
CA SER A 514 12.35 -51.67 -1.38
C SER A 514 11.24 -50.63 -1.42
N GLY A 515 9.97 -51.04 -1.40
CA GLY A 515 8.82 -50.17 -1.66
C GLY A 515 8.69 -49.73 -3.13
N GLU A 516 9.65 -50.11 -3.98
CA GLU A 516 9.70 -49.72 -5.39
C GLU A 516 9.67 -50.94 -6.31
N SER A 517 8.91 -50.85 -7.40
CA SER A 517 8.89 -51.84 -8.48
C SER A 517 9.63 -51.29 -9.69
N THR A 518 10.59 -52.06 -10.22
CA THR A 518 11.35 -51.72 -11.43
C THR A 518 10.52 -51.79 -12.71
N LYS A 519 9.37 -52.47 -12.68
CA LYS A 519 8.46 -52.61 -13.82
C LYS A 519 7.07 -52.08 -13.48
N GLU A 520 6.42 -51.50 -14.48
CA GLU A 520 5.04 -51.06 -14.40
C GLU A 520 4.10 -52.27 -14.19
N ILE A 521 3.20 -52.18 -13.20
CA ILE A 521 2.25 -53.24 -12.87
C ILE A 521 0.85 -52.72 -13.18
N ARG A 522 0.21 -53.28 -14.21
CA ARG A 522 -1.14 -52.90 -14.59
C ARG A 522 -2.15 -53.55 -13.64
N VAL A 523 -3.17 -52.77 -13.31
CA VAL A 523 -4.28 -53.11 -12.42
C VAL A 523 -5.55 -53.10 -13.26
N ARG A 524 -6.30 -54.20 -13.25
CA ARG A 524 -7.60 -54.28 -13.92
C ARG A 524 -8.70 -54.61 -12.92
N PHE A 525 -9.76 -53.80 -12.95
CA PHE A 525 -10.98 -54.04 -12.19
C PHE A 525 -11.95 -54.84 -13.06
N THR A 526 -12.36 -56.03 -12.60
CA THR A 526 -13.34 -56.86 -13.30
C THR A 526 -14.54 -57.13 -12.38
N ALA A 527 -15.74 -56.88 -12.86
CA ALA A 527 -16.96 -57.28 -12.16
C ALA A 527 -17.17 -58.78 -12.38
N HIS A 528 -17.27 -59.54 -11.28
CA HIS A 528 -17.53 -60.96 -11.33
C HIS A 528 -19.02 -61.22 -11.12
N ASN A 529 -19.70 -61.70 -12.16
CA ASN A 529 -21.11 -62.12 -12.13
C ASN A 529 -21.26 -63.49 -11.42
N GLY A 530 -20.73 -63.61 -10.21
CA GLY A 530 -21.06 -64.72 -9.32
C GLY A 530 -22.47 -64.51 -8.77
N ARG A 531 -23.22 -65.59 -8.53
CA ARG A 531 -24.51 -65.56 -7.82
C ARG A 531 -24.31 -65.08 -6.38
N CYS A 532 -24.22 -63.78 -6.19
CA CYS A 532 -24.47 -63.14 -4.91
C CYS A 532 -25.94 -62.70 -4.88
N GLU A 533 -26.48 -62.48 -3.68
CA GLU A 533 -27.85 -61.98 -3.48
C GLU A 533 -28.17 -60.81 -4.42
N PRO A 534 -29.43 -60.69 -4.90
CA PRO A 534 -29.81 -59.69 -5.89
C PRO A 534 -29.46 -58.27 -5.41
N GLY A 535 -28.46 -57.65 -6.05
CA GLY A 535 -28.05 -56.26 -5.79
C GLY A 535 -26.56 -56.03 -5.52
N TYR A 536 -25.71 -57.07 -5.40
CA TYR A 536 -24.29 -56.92 -5.10
C TYR A 536 -23.38 -57.57 -6.14
N GLU A 537 -22.56 -56.77 -6.83
CA GLU A 537 -21.48 -57.25 -7.70
C GLU A 537 -20.17 -57.34 -6.91
N ARG A 538 -19.50 -58.50 -6.96
CA ARG A 538 -18.14 -58.64 -6.42
C ARG A 538 -17.14 -58.14 -7.46
N LEU A 539 -16.33 -57.17 -7.08
CA LEU A 539 -15.21 -56.70 -7.88
C LEU A 539 -13.98 -57.55 -7.58
N LYS A 540 -13.34 -58.05 -8.64
CA LYS A 540 -12.06 -58.74 -8.56
C LYS A 540 -11.00 -57.89 -9.23
N LEU A 541 -9.89 -57.70 -8.52
CA LEU A 541 -8.73 -56.97 -9.02
C LEU A 541 -7.70 -57.96 -9.55
N GLU A 542 -7.27 -57.78 -10.79
CA GLU A 542 -6.26 -58.60 -11.44
C GLU A 542 -5.01 -57.76 -11.74
N LEU A 543 -3.83 -58.29 -11.41
CA LEU A 543 -2.54 -57.69 -11.71
C LEU A 543 -1.95 -58.33 -12.97
N GLY A 544 -1.34 -57.52 -13.84
CA GLY A 544 -0.66 -57.98 -15.05
C GLY A 544 0.64 -57.23 -15.32
N SER A 545 1.64 -57.94 -15.86
CA SER A 545 2.82 -57.32 -16.47
C SER A 545 2.52 -56.88 -17.90
N HIS A 546 3.24 -55.87 -18.40
CA HIS A 546 3.09 -55.33 -19.76
C HIS A 546 3.05 -56.42 -20.85
N GLU A 547 3.81 -57.51 -20.68
CA GLU A 547 3.93 -58.62 -21.63
C GLU A 547 2.74 -59.61 -21.63
N LYS A 548 2.03 -59.74 -20.50
CA LYS A 548 0.81 -60.58 -20.39
C LYS A 548 -0.47 -59.79 -20.67
N SER A 549 -0.43 -58.46 -20.55
CA SER A 549 -1.59 -57.57 -20.75
C SER A 549 -2.04 -57.49 -22.21
N ASP A 550 -1.12 -57.48 -23.18
CA ASP A 550 -1.49 -57.39 -24.61
C ASP A 550 -2.31 -58.61 -25.08
N LYS A 551 -2.10 -59.78 -24.46
CA LYS A 551 -2.94 -60.98 -24.68
C LYS A 551 -4.30 -60.90 -23.99
N LEU A 552 -4.46 -60.07 -22.97
CA LEU A 552 -5.71 -59.83 -22.24
C LEU A 552 -6.57 -58.74 -22.90
N ASP A 553 -5.96 -57.75 -23.55
CA ASP A 553 -6.67 -56.70 -24.28
C ASP A 553 -7.30 -57.18 -25.59
N ALA A 554 -6.75 -58.23 -26.21
CA ALA A 554 -7.32 -58.84 -27.39
C ALA A 554 -8.66 -59.58 -27.14
N ARG A 555 -9.03 -59.88 -25.88
CA ARG A 555 -10.11 -60.85 -25.57
C ARG A 555 -11.44 -60.25 -25.12
N LYS A 556 -11.53 -58.98 -24.70
CA LYS A 556 -12.79 -58.32 -24.32
C LYS A 556 -12.73 -56.80 -24.48
N ARG A 557 -13.11 -56.31 -25.66
CA ARG A 557 -13.76 -55.00 -25.84
C ARG A 557 -15.21 -55.28 -26.23
N TYR A 558 -16.14 -55.18 -25.29
CA TYR A 558 -17.57 -55.08 -25.54
C TYR A 558 -18.21 -54.21 -24.45
N GLY A 559 -19.01 -53.24 -24.89
CA GLY A 559 -20.18 -52.66 -24.22
C GLY A 559 -19.95 -51.84 -22.97
#